data_AF-A0A8T6J3R3-F1
#
_entry.id   AF-A0A8T6J3R3-F1
#
_cell.length_a   1.000
_cell.length_b   1.000
_cell.length_c   1.000
_cell.angle_alpha   90.00
_cell.angle_beta   90.00
_cell.angle_gamma   90.00
#
_symmetry.space_group_name_H-M   'P 1'
#
loop_
_entity.id
_entity.type
_entity.pdbx_description
1 polymer ?
#
loop_
_entity_poly.entity_id
_entity_poly.type
_entity_poly.pdbx_seq_one_letter_code
_entity_poly.pdbx_strand_id
1 'polypeptide(L)'
;DNPLQPRRQLVYLRALTTLPGLEIHYGRFRSGVKRRPLAEPAPGLPGSMLFRDSEEKGSDVNLATRLLVDGFNREYEQAVVVSNDADFAGAMGYVKDGLGLRVTLVNPDPHNSSPRDLSAAATYVKRLWKSHLRRSQFPDALSDDVGVIAKPAGW
;
A
#
# COMPACT_ATOMS: atom_id res chain seq x y z
N ASP A 1 15.08 -7.73 12.45
CA ASP A 1 14.60 -6.34 12.28
C ASP A 1 15.70 -5.41 11.79
N ASN A 2 15.42 -4.63 10.74
CA ASN A 2 16.31 -3.57 10.28
C ASN A 2 15.95 -2.26 11.01
N PRO A 3 16.77 -1.78 11.95
CA PRO A 3 16.44 -0.61 12.78
C PRO A 3 16.30 0.69 11.97
N LEU A 4 16.81 0.72 10.74
CA LEU A 4 16.73 1.88 9.85
C LEU A 4 15.48 1.89 8.97
N GLN A 5 14.68 0.83 8.97
CA GLN A 5 13.47 0.72 8.15
C GLN A 5 12.46 1.87 8.38
N PRO A 6 12.13 2.26 9.63
CA PRO A 6 11.19 3.37 9.85
C PRO A 6 11.73 4.70 9.35
N ARG A 7 13.03 4.97 9.56
CA ARG A 7 13.69 6.20 9.09
C ARG A 7 13.68 6.28 7.57
N ARG A 8 13.99 5.17 6.90
CA ARG A 8 13.95 5.02 5.44
C ARG A 8 12.56 5.33 4.89
N GLN A 9 11.52 4.78 5.51
CA GLN A 9 10.13 5.07 5.12
C GLN A 9 9.79 6.55 5.27
N LEU A 10 10.15 7.18 6.40
CA LEU A 10 9.90 8.62 6.62
C LEU A 10 10.61 9.49 5.58
N VAL A 11 11.86 9.16 5.21
CA VAL A 11 12.59 9.88 4.15
C VAL A 11 11.88 9.74 2.80
N TYR A 12 11.38 8.55 2.46
CA TYR A 12 10.64 8.37 1.20
C TYR A 12 9.29 9.08 1.20
N LEU A 13 8.55 9.07 2.30
CA LEU A 13 7.30 9.81 2.42
C LEU A 13 7.52 11.32 2.30
N ARG A 14 8.59 11.85 2.91
CA ARG A 14 8.99 13.27 2.75
C ARG A 14 9.41 13.59 1.31
N ALA A 15 10.10 12.68 0.64
CA ALA A 15 10.40 12.84 -0.79
C ALA A 15 9.13 12.83 -1.65
N LEU A 16 8.16 11.96 -1.34
CA LEU A 16 6.88 11.91 -2.02
C LEU A 16 6.09 13.23 -1.89
N THR A 17 6.13 13.90 -0.74
CA THR A 17 5.45 15.19 -0.54
C THR A 17 6.00 16.33 -1.41
N THR A 18 7.14 16.15 -2.11
CA THR A 18 7.62 17.14 -3.07
C THR A 18 6.94 17.03 -4.44
N LEU A 19 6.10 16.01 -4.68
CA LEU A 19 5.39 15.83 -5.95
C LEU A 19 4.09 16.64 -5.96
N PRO A 20 3.86 17.49 -6.98
CA PRO A 20 2.58 18.18 -7.11
C PRO A 20 1.47 17.18 -7.44
N GLY A 21 0.30 17.35 -6.81
CA GLY A 21 -0.86 16.49 -7.05
C GLY A 21 -0.76 15.10 -6.41
N LEU A 22 0.16 14.89 -5.46
CA LEU A 22 0.20 13.69 -4.62
C LEU A 22 -0.34 14.00 -3.22
N GLU A 23 -1.30 13.18 -2.77
CA GLU A 23 -1.76 13.17 -1.39
C GLU A 23 -1.38 11.85 -0.72
N ILE A 24 -0.98 11.91 0.55
CA ILE A 24 -0.65 10.73 1.35
C ILE A 24 -1.71 10.56 2.43
N HIS A 25 -2.45 9.45 2.37
CA HIS A 25 -3.40 9.07 3.41
C HIS A 25 -2.75 8.07 4.37
N TYR A 26 -2.54 8.49 5.60
CA TYR A 26 -1.94 7.62 6.62
C TYR A 26 -2.98 6.69 7.25
N GLY A 27 -2.62 5.42 7.37
CA GLY A 27 -3.24 4.50 8.31
C GLY A 27 -2.79 4.79 9.75
N ARG A 28 -3.15 3.89 10.66
CA ARG A 28 -2.81 4.03 12.09
C ARG A 28 -2.13 2.76 12.58
N PHE A 29 -0.96 2.91 13.18
CA PHE A 29 -0.32 1.81 13.88
C PHE A 29 -0.93 1.64 15.26
N ARG A 30 -1.27 0.39 15.61
CA ARG A 30 -1.62 0.00 16.97
C ARG A 30 -0.53 -0.90 17.51
N SER A 31 0.20 -0.40 18.50
CA SER A 31 1.21 -1.17 19.21
C SER A 31 0.70 -1.60 20.58
N GLY A 32 0.99 -2.83 20.96
CA GLY A 32 0.55 -3.35 22.25
C GLY A 32 1.14 -4.71 22.55
N VAL A 33 0.95 -5.18 23.78
CA VAL A 33 1.29 -6.54 24.17
C VAL A 33 0.08 -7.43 23.87
N LYS A 34 0.25 -8.42 22.99
CA LYS A 34 -0.79 -9.39 22.63
C LYS A 34 -0.36 -10.78 23.11
N ARG A 35 -1.28 -11.50 23.76
CA ARG A 35 -1.09 -12.93 24.04
C ARG A 35 -1.44 -13.73 22.80
N ARG A 36 -0.51 -14.53 22.29
CA ARG A 36 -0.72 -15.39 21.12
C ARG A 36 -0.45 -16.86 21.48
N PRO A 37 -1.24 -17.81 20.96
CA PRO A 37 -0.97 -19.23 21.14
C PRO A 37 0.35 -19.61 20.46
N LEU A 38 1.04 -20.61 21.01
CA LEU A 38 2.13 -21.26 20.30
C LEU A 38 1.56 -22.08 19.14
N ALA A 39 2.17 -22.00 17.96
CA ALA A 39 1.78 -22.81 16.82
C ALA A 39 1.93 -24.32 17.12
N GLU A 40 2.96 -24.67 17.89
CA GLU A 40 3.27 -26.04 18.31
C GLU A 40 3.46 -26.07 19.84
N PRO A 41 2.39 -26.29 20.62
CA PRO A 41 2.47 -26.35 22.08
C PRO A 41 3.09 -27.68 22.54
N ALA A 42 4.06 -27.60 23.45
CA ALA A 42 4.68 -28.78 24.05
C ALA A 42 4.08 -29.08 25.44
N PRO A 43 3.94 -30.38 25.82
CA PRO A 43 3.51 -30.76 27.16
C PRO A 43 4.41 -30.14 28.23
N GLY A 44 3.80 -29.55 29.27
CA GLY A 44 4.52 -28.94 30.38
C GLY A 44 5.03 -27.52 30.15
N LEU A 45 4.85 -26.95 28.94
CA LEU A 45 5.16 -25.54 28.65
C LEU A 45 3.89 -24.68 28.51
N PRO A 46 3.96 -23.35 28.74
CA PRO A 46 2.84 -22.46 28.49
C PRO A 46 2.39 -22.52 27.03
N GLY A 47 1.12 -22.79 26.76
CA GLY A 47 0.56 -22.85 25.40
C GLY A 47 0.44 -21.49 24.69
N SER A 48 0.89 -20.40 25.30
CA SER A 48 0.83 -19.05 24.74
C SER A 48 1.95 -18.16 25.28
N MET A 49 2.36 -17.17 24.49
CA MET A 49 3.34 -16.16 24.89
C MET A 49 2.83 -14.74 24.66
N LEU A 50 3.39 -13.79 25.41
CA LEU A 50 3.14 -12.36 25.23
C LEU A 50 4.12 -11.80 24.21
N PHE A 51 3.60 -11.15 23.17
CA PHE A 51 4.38 -10.49 22.13
C PHE A 51 4.09 -9.01 22.14
N ARG A 52 5.14 -8.18 22.05
CA ARG A 52 4.97 -6.79 21.66
C ARG A 52 4.83 -6.76 20.15
N ASP A 53 3.64 -6.39 19.70
CA ASP A 53 3.27 -6.40 18.29
C ASP A 53 2.85 -4.99 17.88
N SER A 54 3.14 -4.62 16.64
CA SER A 54 2.74 -3.35 16.05
C SER A 54 2.12 -3.63 14.70
N GLU A 55 0.84 -3.32 14.58
CA GLU A 55 0.04 -3.65 13.41
C GLU A 55 -0.47 -2.37 12.76
N GLU A 56 -0.29 -2.23 11.46
CA GLU A 56 -0.89 -1.16 10.68
C GLU A 56 -2.39 -1.45 10.50
N LYS A 57 -3.21 -0.41 10.61
CA LYS A 57 -4.67 -0.50 10.45
C LYS A 57 -5.18 0.64 9.59
N GLY A 58 -6.02 0.28 8.63
CA GLY A 58 -6.89 1.20 7.92
C GLY A 58 -6.36 1.65 6.57
N SER A 59 -5.13 1.31 6.18
CA SER A 59 -4.63 1.58 4.83
C SER A 59 -5.54 1.02 3.73
N ASP A 60 -5.93 -0.25 3.80
CA ASP A 60 -6.80 -0.88 2.80
C ASP A 60 -8.21 -0.26 2.79
N VAL A 61 -8.77 0.00 3.98
CA VAL A 61 -10.08 0.63 4.13
C VAL A 61 -10.07 2.05 3.56
N ASN A 62 -9.01 2.81 3.82
CA ASN A 62 -8.85 4.18 3.30
C ASN A 62 -8.78 4.15 1.77
N LEU A 63 -7.97 3.25 1.19
CA LEU A 63 -7.82 3.13 -0.25
C LEU A 63 -9.15 2.76 -0.92
N ALA A 64 -9.85 1.74 -0.42
CA ALA A 64 -11.14 1.32 -0.95
C ALA A 64 -12.22 2.40 -0.81
N THR A 65 -12.25 3.08 0.34
CA THR A 65 -13.23 4.14 0.63
C THR A 65 -13.01 5.34 -0.27
N ARG A 66 -11.76 5.80 -0.43
CA ARG A 66 -11.43 6.95 -1.29
C ARG A 66 -11.73 6.63 -2.75
N LEU A 67 -11.37 5.43 -3.22
CA LEU A 67 -11.72 4.96 -4.55
C LEU A 67 -13.23 5.08 -4.81
N LEU A 68 -14.07 4.64 -3.87
CA LEU A 68 -15.52 4.72 -4.04
C LEU A 68 -16.06 6.15 -3.91
N VAL A 69 -15.68 6.88 -2.84
CA VAL A 69 -16.19 8.23 -2.55
C VAL A 69 -15.87 9.19 -3.69
N ASP A 70 -14.63 9.19 -4.19
CA ASP A 70 -14.22 10.06 -5.29
C ASP A 70 -14.95 9.69 -6.58
N GLY A 71 -15.22 8.40 -6.79
CA GLY A 71 -16.01 7.91 -7.92
C GLY A 71 -17.46 8.40 -7.85
N PHE A 72 -18.10 8.31 -6.68
CA PHE A 72 -19.46 8.81 -6.47
C PHE A 72 -19.56 10.32 -6.64
N ASN A 73 -18.53 11.05 -6.18
CA ASN A 73 -18.44 12.50 -6.32
C ASN A 73 -18.04 12.95 -7.73
N ARG A 74 -17.68 12.02 -8.63
CA ARG A 74 -17.15 12.28 -9.98
C ARG A 74 -15.86 13.13 -9.95
N GLU A 75 -15.01 12.88 -8.97
CA GLU A 75 -13.69 13.52 -8.83
C GLU A 75 -12.63 12.89 -9.74
N TYR A 76 -12.94 11.75 -10.38
CA TYR A 76 -12.12 11.15 -11.42
C TYR A 76 -12.96 10.48 -12.52
N GLU A 77 -12.35 10.32 -13.70
CA GLU A 77 -12.94 9.59 -14.84
C GLU A 77 -12.37 8.16 -14.98
N GLN A 78 -11.16 7.95 -14.46
CA GLN A 78 -10.49 6.65 -14.41
C GLN A 78 -9.62 6.54 -13.17
N ALA A 79 -9.69 5.38 -12.50
CA ALA A 79 -8.80 5.03 -11.40
C ALA A 79 -7.67 4.09 -11.85
N VAL A 80 -6.51 4.23 -11.22
CA VAL A 80 -5.41 3.25 -11.30
C VAL A 80 -5.15 2.73 -9.90
N VAL A 81 -5.41 1.45 -9.67
CA VAL A 81 -5.21 0.79 -8.38
C VAL A 81 -3.93 -0.04 -8.46
N VAL A 82 -2.92 0.32 -7.66
CA VAL A 82 -1.66 -0.42 -7.59
C VAL A 82 -1.71 -1.36 -6.39
N SER A 83 -2.18 -2.60 -6.60
CA SER A 83 -2.31 -3.61 -5.54
C SER A 83 -2.33 -5.02 -6.14
N ASN A 84 -2.09 -6.03 -5.30
CA ASN A 84 -2.34 -7.43 -5.61
C ASN A 84 -3.27 -8.10 -4.59
N ASP A 85 -3.96 -7.30 -3.76
CA ASP A 85 -4.86 -7.79 -2.72
C ASP A 85 -6.28 -8.00 -3.29
N ALA A 86 -6.81 -9.21 -3.13
CA ALA A 86 -8.12 -9.60 -3.61
C ALA A 86 -9.26 -8.87 -2.89
N ASP A 87 -9.02 -8.35 -1.69
CA ASP A 87 -10.04 -7.62 -0.92
C ASP A 87 -10.52 -6.34 -1.64
N PHE A 88 -9.74 -5.81 -2.59
CA PHE A 88 -10.16 -4.67 -3.42
C PHE A 88 -11.12 -5.03 -4.56
N ALA A 89 -11.34 -6.32 -4.87
CA ALA A 89 -12.17 -6.74 -5.99
C ALA A 89 -13.60 -6.19 -5.88
N GLY A 90 -14.17 -6.15 -4.68
CA GLY A 90 -15.50 -5.59 -4.43
C GLY A 90 -15.57 -4.09 -4.76
N ALA A 91 -14.66 -3.29 -4.21
CA ALA A 91 -14.63 -1.85 -4.44
C ALA A 91 -14.38 -1.52 -5.93
N MET A 92 -13.43 -2.19 -6.57
CA MET A 92 -13.15 -2.02 -7.99
C MET A 92 -14.35 -2.42 -8.86
N GLY A 93 -15.04 -3.51 -8.53
CA GLY A 93 -16.25 -3.96 -9.22
C GLY A 93 -17.37 -2.92 -9.15
N TYR A 94 -17.59 -2.31 -7.97
CA TYR A 94 -18.56 -1.23 -7.83
C TYR A 94 -18.21 -0.01 -8.68
N VAL A 95 -16.93 0.38 -8.75
CA VAL A 95 -16.50 1.48 -9.63
C VAL A 95 -16.73 1.12 -11.11
N LYS A 96 -16.35 -0.09 -11.52
CA LYS A 96 -16.46 -0.53 -12.91
C LYS A 96 -17.91 -0.69 -13.37
N ASP A 97 -18.66 -1.52 -12.65
CA ASP A 97 -19.98 -1.97 -13.07
C ASP A 97 -21.09 -1.10 -12.48
N GLY A 98 -20.91 -0.60 -11.25
CA GLY A 98 -21.88 0.25 -10.56
C GLY A 98 -21.84 1.71 -10.99
N LEU A 99 -20.65 2.30 -11.08
CA LEU A 99 -20.46 3.70 -11.48
C LEU A 99 -20.20 3.87 -12.98
N GLY A 100 -19.90 2.78 -13.71
CA GLY A 100 -19.53 2.84 -15.13
C GLY A 100 -18.18 3.50 -15.40
N LEU A 101 -17.33 3.63 -14.37
CA LEU A 101 -16.01 4.26 -14.48
C LEU A 101 -14.92 3.24 -14.80
N ARG A 102 -13.81 3.69 -15.39
CA ARG A 102 -12.71 2.77 -15.73
C ARG A 102 -11.81 2.54 -14.52
N VAL A 103 -11.38 1.30 -14.32
CA VAL A 103 -10.38 0.94 -13.31
C VAL A 103 -9.26 0.12 -13.94
N THR A 104 -8.03 0.62 -13.86
CA THR A 104 -6.84 -0.15 -14.23
C THR A 104 -6.21 -0.74 -12.98
N LEU A 105 -6.12 -2.06 -12.91
CA LEU A 105 -5.30 -2.75 -11.92
C LEU A 105 -3.85 -2.77 -12.37
N VAL A 106 -2.93 -2.39 -11.49
CA VAL A 106 -1.48 -2.55 -11.67
C VAL A 106 -0.95 -3.46 -10.58
N ASN A 107 -0.55 -4.66 -10.95
CA ASN A 107 0.02 -5.61 -10.01
C ASN A 107 1.49 -5.26 -9.70
N PRO A 108 1.84 -4.91 -8.45
CA PRO A 108 3.22 -4.63 -8.06
C PRO A 108 4.08 -5.88 -7.85
N ASP A 109 3.47 -7.07 -7.72
CA ASP A 109 4.16 -8.34 -7.52
C ASP A 109 4.72 -8.88 -8.85
N PRO A 110 6.06 -8.99 -8.99
CA PRO A 110 6.67 -9.50 -10.22
C PRO A 110 6.58 -11.02 -10.34
N HIS A 111 6.29 -11.74 -9.26
CA HIS A 111 6.32 -13.19 -9.18
C HIS A 111 4.92 -13.80 -9.32
N ASN A 112 3.90 -13.14 -8.77
CA ASN A 112 2.54 -13.67 -8.76
C ASN A 112 1.64 -12.98 -9.79
N SER A 113 0.72 -13.73 -10.38
CA SER A 113 -0.39 -13.15 -11.15
C SER A 113 -1.42 -12.53 -10.21
N SER A 114 -2.22 -11.62 -10.74
CA SER A 114 -3.36 -11.10 -9.97
C SER A 114 -4.42 -12.16 -9.75
N PRO A 115 -5.05 -12.19 -8.56
CA PRO A 115 -6.22 -13.01 -8.30
C PRO A 115 -7.28 -12.82 -9.39
N ARG A 116 -8.03 -13.89 -9.69
CA ARG A 116 -8.94 -13.94 -10.84
C ARG A 116 -10.12 -12.97 -10.67
N ASP A 117 -10.67 -12.94 -9.48
CA ASP A 117 -11.70 -12.02 -9.01
C ASP A 117 -11.23 -10.57 -9.09
N LEU A 118 -10.04 -10.26 -8.59
CA LEU A 118 -9.45 -8.92 -8.67
C LEU A 118 -9.24 -8.48 -10.13
N SER A 119 -8.77 -9.39 -10.97
CA SER A 119 -8.56 -9.13 -12.40
C SER A 119 -9.88 -8.91 -13.14
N ALA A 120 -10.93 -9.68 -12.80
CA ALA A 120 -12.25 -9.54 -13.40
C ALA A 120 -12.94 -8.22 -13.00
N ALA A 121 -12.64 -7.71 -11.81
CA ALA A 121 -13.12 -6.41 -11.32
C ALA A 121 -12.48 -5.21 -12.01
N ALA A 122 -11.40 -5.39 -12.78
CA ALA A 122 -10.72 -4.32 -13.50
C ALA A 122 -11.23 -4.16 -14.95
N THR A 123 -11.10 -2.96 -15.51
CA THR A 123 -11.23 -2.71 -16.96
C THR A 123 -9.97 -3.17 -17.68
N TYR A 124 -8.80 -2.89 -17.10
CA TYR A 124 -7.50 -3.28 -17.63
C TYR A 124 -6.63 -3.82 -16.52
N VAL A 125 -5.79 -4.79 -16.84
CA VAL A 125 -4.78 -5.33 -15.91
C VAL A 125 -3.40 -5.11 -16.50
N LYS A 126 -2.51 -4.51 -15.69
CA LYS A 126 -1.10 -4.28 -16.03
C LYS A 126 -0.21 -4.84 -14.93
N ARG A 127 1.06 -5.06 -15.28
CA ARG A 127 2.10 -5.46 -14.32
C ARG A 127 3.13 -4.34 -14.16
N LEU A 128 3.58 -4.13 -12.93
CA LEU A 128 4.68 -3.24 -12.61
C LEU A 128 6.01 -3.97 -12.81
N TRP A 129 6.79 -3.54 -13.79
CA TRP A 129 8.12 -4.09 -14.04
C TRP A 129 9.21 -3.28 -13.35
N LYS A 130 10.36 -3.91 -13.05
CA LYS A 130 11.55 -3.21 -12.52
C LYS A 130 12.01 -2.05 -13.42
N SER A 131 11.78 -2.12 -14.74
CA SER A 131 12.08 -1.04 -15.67
C SER A 131 11.24 0.22 -15.44
N HIS A 132 9.98 0.08 -15.01
CA HIS A 132 9.15 1.21 -14.61
C HIS A 132 9.76 1.90 -13.39
N LEU A 133 10.09 1.12 -12.35
CA LEU A 133 10.71 1.64 -11.13
C LEU A 133 12.02 2.37 -11.42
N ARG A 134 12.91 1.79 -12.22
CA ARG A 134 14.19 2.42 -12.61
C ARG A 134 14.01 3.77 -13.30
N ARG A 135 12.95 3.93 -14.09
CA ARG A 135 12.65 5.18 -14.81
C ARG A 135 11.90 6.20 -13.97
N SER A 136 11.37 5.79 -12.82
CA SER A 136 10.55 6.60 -11.91
C SER A 136 11.26 6.86 -10.58
N GLN A 137 12.59 6.92 -10.59
CA GLN A 137 13.36 7.30 -9.41
C GLN A 137 13.40 8.82 -9.26
N PHE A 138 13.39 9.28 -8.01
CA PHE A 138 13.77 10.66 -7.71
C PHE A 138 15.26 10.90 -8.02
N PRO A 139 15.67 12.16 -8.22
CA PRO A 139 17.07 12.55 -8.12
C PRO A 139 17.69 12.15 -6.76
N ASP A 140 19.02 12.02 -6.70
CA ASP A 140 19.73 11.63 -5.48
C ASP A 140 19.58 12.62 -4.31
N ALA A 141 19.27 13.88 -4.65
CA ALA A 141 18.95 14.93 -3.70
C ALA A 141 17.68 15.68 -4.13
N LEU A 142 16.77 15.88 -3.20
CA LEU A 142 15.60 16.75 -3.32
C LEU A 142 15.70 17.89 -2.32
N SER A 143 14.87 18.91 -2.46
CA SER A 143 14.72 19.98 -1.48
C SER A 143 13.24 20.23 -1.23
N ASP A 144 12.90 20.49 0.04
CA ASP A 144 11.61 21.02 0.48
C ASP A 144 11.83 22.24 1.39
N ASP A 145 10.77 22.75 2.01
CA ASP A 145 10.81 23.92 2.89
C ASP A 145 11.65 23.72 4.17
N VAL A 146 11.94 22.47 4.54
CA VAL A 146 12.78 22.13 5.71
C VAL A 146 14.25 22.00 5.32
N GLY A 147 14.54 21.60 4.08
CA GLY A 147 15.89 21.55 3.52
C GLY A 147 16.13 20.33 2.62
N VAL A 148 17.39 19.94 2.47
CA VAL A 148 17.78 18.86 1.55
C VAL A 148 17.33 17.48 2.07
N ILE A 149 16.76 16.69 1.18
CA ILE A 149 16.44 15.27 1.38
C ILE A 149 17.44 14.47 0.55
N ALA A 150 18.37 13.78 1.20
CA ALA A 150 19.33 12.92 0.53
C ALA A 150 18.84 11.47 0.47
N LYS A 151 19.13 10.78 -0.64
CA LYS A 151 18.91 9.34 -0.77
C LYS A 151 19.65 8.57 0.35
N PRO A 152 18.96 7.74 1.17
CA PRO A 152 19.60 6.94 2.20
C PRO A 152 20.69 6.01 1.65
N ALA A 153 21.77 5.85 2.42
CA ALA A 153 22.84 4.92 2.06
C ALA A 153 22.31 3.47 1.96
N GLY A 154 22.70 2.80 0.87
CA GLY A 154 22.30 1.41 0.58
C GLY A 154 20.92 1.26 -0.07
N TRP A 155 20.37 2.34 -0.63
CA TRP A 155 19.25 2.32 -1.58
C TRP A 155 19.73 2.46 -3.02
#